data_AF-A0A4U0FFF8-F1
#
_entry.id   AF-A0A4U0FFF8-F1
#
_cell.length_a   1.000
_cell.length_b   1.000
_cell.length_c   1.000
_cell.angle_alpha   90.00
_cell.angle_beta   90.00
_cell.angle_gamma   90.00
#
_symmetry.space_group_name_H-M   'P 1'
#
loop_
_entity.id
_entity.type
_entity.pdbx_description
1 polymer ?
#
loop_
_entity_poly.entity_id
_entity_poly.type
_entity_poly.pdbx_seq_one_letter_code
_entity_poly.pdbx_strand_id
1 'polypeptide(L)' 'MIREPVYRQEEDYDQLPMGSAEDVEYSEELADHEDIEAQQRAAEADRRAAAYEGD' A
#
# COMPACT_ATOMS: atom_id res chain seq x y z
N MET A 1 -48.04 -20.57 3.29
CA MET A 1 -47.41 -19.62 2.36
C MET A 1 -45.94 -19.57 2.71
N ILE A 2 -45.06 -20.03 1.82
CA ILE A 2 -43.61 -20.03 2.05
C ILE A 2 -43.08 -18.74 1.40
N ARG A 3 -42.42 -17.89 2.18
CA ARG A 3 -41.83 -16.63 1.72
C ARG A 3 -40.55 -16.95 0.96
N GLU A 4 -40.49 -16.62 -0.33
CA GLU A 4 -39.28 -16.79 -1.14
C GLU A 4 -38.14 -15.91 -0.62
N PRO A 5 -36.88 -16.39 -0.64
CA PRO A 5 -35.74 -15.57 -0.31
C PRO A 5 -35.48 -14.56 -1.43
N VAL A 6 -35.49 -13.27 -1.09
CA VAL A 6 -35.04 -12.20 -1.97
C VAL A 6 -33.53 -12.35 -2.19
N TYR A 7 -33.14 -12.69 -3.40
CA TYR A 7 -31.73 -12.67 -3.82
C TYR A 7 -31.25 -11.21 -3.75
N ARG A 8 -30.23 -10.98 -2.91
CA ARG A 8 -29.54 -9.70 -2.76
C ARG A 8 -28.94 -9.34 -4.11
N GLN A 9 -29.29 -8.17 -4.64
CA GLN A 9 -28.73 -7.67 -5.90
C GLN A 9 -27.21 -7.76 -5.85
N GLU A 10 -26.64 -8.45 -6.84
CA GLU A 10 -25.20 -8.50 -7.08
C GLU A 10 -24.76 -7.05 -7.30
N GLU A 11 -23.91 -6.55 -6.41
CA GLU A 11 -23.38 -5.19 -6.54
C GLU A 11 -22.60 -5.13 -7.86
N ASP A 12 -22.96 -4.16 -8.71
CA ASP A 12 -22.38 -3.97 -10.03
C ASP A 12 -20.95 -3.39 -9.86
N TYR A 13 -20.01 -4.28 -9.53
CA TYR A 13 -18.60 -3.95 -9.31
C TYR A 13 -17.93 -3.33 -10.55
N ASP A 14 -18.54 -3.49 -11.74
CA ASP A 14 -18.06 -2.91 -13.00
C ASP A 14 -18.22 -1.38 -13.06
N GLN A 15 -19.01 -0.79 -12.15
CA GLN A 15 -19.22 0.66 -12.07
C GLN A 15 -18.39 1.33 -10.97
N LEU A 16 -17.52 0.60 -10.28
CA LEU A 16 -16.63 1.21 -9.30
C LEU A 16 -15.58 2.07 -10.00
N PRO A 17 -15.32 3.30 -9.52
CA PRO A 17 -14.29 4.13 -10.11
C PRO A 17 -12.94 3.41 -10.00
N MET A 18 -12.34 3.12 -11.15
CA MET A 18 -10.99 2.57 -11.22
C MET A 18 -10.01 3.65 -10.78
N GLY A 19 -9.34 3.45 -9.65
CA GLY A 19 -8.30 4.37 -9.18
C GLY A 19 -7.16 4.44 -10.19
N SER A 20 -6.74 5.66 -10.54
CA SER A 20 -5.50 5.87 -11.30
C SER A 20 -4.33 5.73 -10.35
N ALA A 21 -3.40 4.82 -10.63
CA ALA A 21 -2.14 4.74 -9.92
C ALA A 21 -1.19 5.76 -10.56
N GLU A 22 -1.08 6.94 -9.96
CA GLU A 22 -0.08 7.94 -10.34
C GLU A 22 1.24 7.64 -9.61
N ASP A 23 2.35 7.83 -10.31
CA ASP A 23 3.69 7.68 -9.72
C ASP A 23 3.89 8.76 -8.64
N VAL A 24 4.29 8.33 -7.45
CA VAL A 24 4.55 9.22 -6.31
C VAL A 24 6.04 9.44 -6.16
N GLU A 25 6.44 10.72 -6.18
CA GLU A 25 7.83 11.13 -6.02
C GLU A 25 8.16 11.42 -4.55
N TYR A 26 9.40 11.14 -4.16
CA TYR A 26 9.87 11.46 -2.82
C TYR A 26 10.04 12.98 -2.64
N SER A 27 9.61 13.50 -1.49
CA SER A 27 9.74 14.91 -1.12
C SER A 27 10.27 15.03 0.31
N GLU A 28 11.51 15.49 0.44
CA GLU A 28 12.19 15.66 1.73
C GLU A 28 11.55 16.78 2.58
N GLU A 29 11.02 17.83 1.95
CA GLU A 29 10.37 18.95 2.64
C GLU A 29 9.03 18.56 3.30
N LEU A 30 8.41 17.48 2.82
CA LEU A 30 7.18 16.92 3.40
C LEU A 30 7.46 15.86 4.47
N ALA A 31 8.70 15.36 4.53
CA ALA A 31 9.11 14.38 5.51
C ALA A 31 9.26 15.05 6.88
N ASP A 32 8.62 14.46 7.89
CA ASP A 32 8.89 14.87 9.26
C ASP A 32 10.15 14.19 9.81
N HIS A 33 10.49 14.52 11.06
CA HIS A 33 11.68 13.95 11.71
C HIS A 33 11.60 12.41 11.82
N GLU A 34 10.41 11.87 12.07
CA GLU A 34 10.22 10.43 12.25
C GLU A 34 10.35 9.69 10.92
N ASP A 35 9.87 10.28 9.82
CA ASP A 35 10.05 9.78 8.46
C ASP A 35 11.53 9.64 8.11
N ILE A 36 12.32 10.68 8.41
CA ILE A 36 13.76 10.69 8.15
C ILE A 36 14.49 9.61 8.97
N GLU A 37 14.19 9.48 10.26
CA GLU A 37 14.78 8.44 11.10
C GLU A 37 14.39 7.03 10.65
N ALA A 38 13.14 6.84 10.21
CA ALA A 38 12.68 5.58 9.66
C ALA A 38 13.44 5.21 8.37
N GLN A 39 13.62 6.17 7.46
CA GLN A 39 14.38 5.97 6.22
C GLN A 39 15.83 5.57 6.51
N GLN A 40 16.48 6.23 7.47
CA GLN A 40 17.86 5.90 7.85
C GLN A 40 17.98 4.48 8.43
N ARG A 41 17.04 4.10 9.30
CA ARG A 41 17.00 2.74 9.87
C ARG A 41 16.77 1.68 8.80
N ALA A 42 15.87 1.93 7.85
CA ALA A 42 15.63 1.03 6.73
C ALA A 42 16.91 0.84 5.89
N ALA A 43 17.57 1.93 5.51
CA ALA A 43 18.81 1.86 4.73
C ALA A 43 19.95 1.12 5.46
N GLU A 44 20.04 1.22 6.80
CA GLU A 44 21.00 0.43 7.57
C GLU A 44 20.66 -1.06 7.57
N ALA A 45 19.39 -1.41 7.74
CA ALA A 45 18.93 -2.80 7.68
C ALA A 45 19.20 -3.42 6.30
N ASP A 46 18.94 -2.69 5.22
CA ASP A 46 19.19 -3.16 3.85
C ASP A 46 20.68 -3.40 3.61
N ARG A 47 21.55 -2.48 4.04
CA ARG A 47 23.01 -2.68 3.97
C ARG A 47 23.46 -3.94 4.72
N ARG A 48 22.87 -4.17 5.89
CA ARG A 48 23.14 -5.36 6.69
C ARG A 48 22.68 -6.62 5.97
N ALA A 49 21.45 -6.63 5.44
CA ALA A 49 20.88 -7.77 4.72
C ALA A 49 21.69 -8.10 3.46
N ALA A 50 22.06 -7.10 2.66
CA ALA A 50 22.89 -7.27 1.48
C ALA A 50 24.28 -7.84 1.80
N ALA A 51 24.85 -7.52 2.97
CA ALA A 51 26.10 -8.11 3.42
C ALA A 51 25.96 -9.59 3.83
N TYR A 52 24.76 -10.04 4.22
CA TYR A 52 24.48 -11.44 4.56
C TYR A 52 24.05 -12.29 3.35
N GLU A 53 23.42 -11.70 2.33
CA GLU A 53 23.02 -12.42 1.10
C GLU A 53 24.17 -12.63 0.10
N GLY A 54 25.33 -12.00 0.33
CA GLY A 54 26.51 -12.08 -0.54
C GLY A 54 27.59 -13.09 -0.14
N ASP A 55 27.34 -13.93 0.87
CA ASP A 55 28.26 -15.00 1.36
C ASP A 55 27.77 -16.40 0.96
#